data_AF-K7QFV8-F1
#
_entry.id   AF-K7QFV8-F1
#
_cell.length_a   1.000
_cell.length_b   1.000
_cell.length_c   1.000
_cell.angle_alpha   90.00
_cell.angle_beta   90.00
_cell.angle_gamma   90.00
#
_symmetry.space_group_name_H-M   'P 1'
#
loop_
_entity.id
_entity.type
_entity.pdbx_description
1 polymer ?
#
loop_
_entity_poly.entity_id
_entity_poly.type
_entity_poly.pdbx_seq_one_letter_code
_entity_poly.pdbx_strand_id
1 'polypeptide(L)'
;SKVANDSAQLLEDFLKDPENKKRYFSAAHQSTSFRDTVPYLLKILSIRTALSIQAHPCKKLAEELHAAQPDKYKDPNHKPELICALTPFEALCCFRPLKDIIVYLKRIPQLAALVAANTVLGSYMMAPQSALPAADSDAERQSLKSLMTNLYAAPEDTVTKELRLHLRHIEEKGAQCAEDTLFVRVYKQYPDDVGC
;
A
#
# COMPACT_ATOMS: atom_id res chain seq x y z
N SER A 1 -24.41 7.52 -4.28
CA SER A 1 -25.47 6.59 -3.81
C SER A 1 -26.81 7.27 -3.89
N LYS A 2 -27.88 6.54 -4.20
CA LYS A 2 -29.26 7.09 -4.25
C LYS A 2 -30.06 6.58 -3.06
N VAL A 3 -31.03 7.37 -2.60
CA VAL A 3 -31.99 6.93 -1.58
C VAL A 3 -32.90 5.87 -2.20
N ALA A 4 -33.21 4.83 -1.44
CA ALA A 4 -34.14 3.79 -1.85
C ALA A 4 -35.59 4.29 -1.72
N ASN A 5 -35.98 5.18 -2.62
CA ASN A 5 -37.33 5.70 -2.78
C ASN A 5 -37.61 5.95 -4.28
N ASP A 6 -38.86 6.24 -4.62
CA ASP A 6 -39.29 6.44 -6.01
C ASP A 6 -38.68 7.69 -6.67
N SER A 7 -38.04 8.58 -5.90
CA SER A 7 -37.48 9.84 -6.40
C SER A 7 -36.06 9.72 -6.97
N ALA A 8 -35.37 8.59 -6.78
CA ALA A 8 -34.00 8.35 -7.24
C ALA A 8 -32.99 9.46 -6.82
N GLN A 9 -33.31 10.20 -5.76
CA GLN A 9 -32.53 11.33 -5.26
C GLN A 9 -31.14 10.87 -4.79
N LEU A 10 -30.11 11.69 -5.02
CA LEU A 10 -28.78 11.44 -4.46
C LEU A 10 -28.82 11.54 -2.93
N LEU A 11 -28.14 10.61 -2.26
CA LEU A 11 -28.03 10.61 -0.79
C LEU A 11 -27.43 11.91 -0.26
N GLU A 12 -26.47 12.49 -0.98
CA GLU A 12 -25.86 13.77 -0.61
C GLU A 12 -26.91 14.89 -0.55
N ASP A 13 -27.79 14.99 -1.56
CA ASP A 13 -28.81 16.02 -1.60
C ASP A 13 -29.93 15.74 -0.60
N PHE A 14 -30.28 14.48 -0.38
CA PHE A 14 -31.23 14.08 0.66
C PHE A 14 -30.76 14.52 2.05
N LEU A 15 -29.45 14.39 2.34
CA LEU A 15 -28.84 14.80 3.60
C LEU A 15 -28.61 16.31 3.71
N LYS A 16 -28.83 17.11 2.65
CA LYS A 16 -28.76 18.58 2.73
C LYS A 16 -30.02 19.19 3.37
N ASP A 17 -31.15 18.48 3.34
CA ASP A 17 -32.41 18.91 3.97
C ASP A 17 -32.25 19.04 5.51
N PRO A 18 -32.61 20.19 6.12
CA PRO A 18 -32.50 20.40 7.56
C PRO A 18 -33.19 19.34 8.44
N GLU A 19 -34.36 18.83 8.03
CA GLU A 19 -35.09 17.82 8.79
C GLU A 19 -34.35 16.48 8.76
N ASN A 20 -33.80 16.10 7.59
CA ASN A 20 -32.97 14.90 7.47
C ASN A 20 -31.65 15.05 8.23
N LYS A 21 -31.00 16.22 8.19
CA LYS A 21 -29.79 16.48 9.00
C LYS A 21 -30.06 16.27 10.48
N LYS A 22 -31.13 16.88 11.01
CA LYS A 22 -31.50 16.76 12.42
C LYS A 22 -31.83 15.31 12.80
N ARG A 23 -32.43 14.55 11.89
CA ARG A 23 -32.80 13.15 12.10
C ARG A 23 -31.61 12.19 12.09
N TYR A 24 -30.68 12.34 11.15
CA TYR A 24 -29.61 11.37 10.90
C TYR A 24 -28.23 11.78 11.44
N PHE A 25 -28.02 13.06 11.76
CA PHE A 25 -26.77 13.54 12.36
C PHE A 25 -27.00 14.02 13.80
N SER A 26 -26.22 13.46 14.72
CA SER A 26 -26.23 13.90 16.12
C SER A 26 -25.73 15.35 16.26
N ALA A 27 -26.11 16.01 17.35
CA ALA A 27 -25.59 17.35 17.67
C ALA A 27 -24.05 17.38 17.71
N ALA A 28 -23.42 16.30 18.19
CA ALA A 28 -21.97 16.17 18.19
C ALA A 28 -21.39 16.18 16.77
N HIS A 29 -21.96 15.41 15.84
CA HIS A 29 -21.53 15.43 14.42
C HIS A 29 -21.68 16.81 13.80
N GLN A 30 -22.80 17.48 14.06
CA GLN A 30 -23.10 18.81 13.54
C GLN A 30 -22.15 19.91 14.07
N SER A 31 -21.45 19.66 15.18
CA SER A 31 -20.41 20.56 15.71
C SER A 31 -19.03 20.40 15.03
N THR A 32 -18.85 19.38 14.17
CA THR A 32 -17.57 19.09 13.51
C THR A 32 -17.42 19.80 12.16
N SER A 33 -16.23 19.72 11.57
CA SER A 33 -15.97 20.11 10.18
C SER A 33 -16.77 19.30 9.14
N PHE A 34 -17.33 18.15 9.53
CA PHE A 34 -18.10 17.25 8.67
C PHE A 34 -19.62 17.40 8.80
N ARG A 35 -20.10 18.47 9.46
CA ARG A 35 -21.52 18.70 9.79
C ARG A 35 -22.52 18.53 8.64
N ASP A 36 -22.08 18.73 7.40
CA ASP A 36 -22.90 18.67 6.19
C ASP A 36 -22.64 17.41 5.33
N THR A 37 -21.82 16.47 5.81
CA THR A 37 -21.38 15.30 5.05
C THR A 37 -21.32 14.04 5.91
N VAL A 38 -21.23 12.88 5.25
CA VAL A 38 -20.90 11.62 5.91
C VAL A 38 -19.36 11.53 5.96
N PRO A 39 -18.74 11.38 7.16
CA PRO A 39 -17.29 11.50 7.32
C PRO A 39 -16.52 10.23 6.93
N TYR A 40 -17.19 9.27 6.31
CA TYR A 40 -16.61 8.01 5.85
C TYR A 40 -17.27 7.56 4.55
N LEU A 41 -16.56 6.71 3.81
CA LEU A 41 -17.09 6.03 2.63
C LEU A 41 -17.03 4.52 2.87
N LEU A 42 -18.20 3.90 2.97
CA LEU A 42 -18.31 2.45 3.03
C LEU A 42 -18.23 1.86 1.61
N LYS A 43 -17.38 0.84 1.43
CA LYS A 43 -17.29 0.07 0.19
C LYS A 43 -17.36 -1.42 0.49
N ILE A 44 -18.02 -2.16 -0.40
CA ILE A 44 -17.89 -3.62 -0.51
C ILE A 44 -17.05 -3.87 -1.74
N LEU A 45 -15.90 -4.52 -1.57
CA LEU A 45 -14.97 -4.82 -2.66
C LEU A 45 -15.02 -6.31 -2.96
N SER A 46 -15.21 -6.65 -4.24
CA SER A 46 -15.07 -8.01 -4.76
C SER A 46 -13.82 -8.05 -5.64
N ILE A 47 -12.69 -8.46 -5.06
CA ILE A 47 -11.36 -8.33 -5.65
C ILE A 47 -10.98 -9.64 -6.34
N ARG A 48 -10.77 -9.59 -7.67
CA ARG A 48 -10.35 -10.74 -8.48
C ARG A 48 -8.83 -10.80 -8.70
N THR A 49 -8.18 -9.65 -8.84
CA THR A 49 -6.73 -9.51 -9.03
C THR A 49 -6.17 -8.53 -8.00
N ALA A 50 -4.86 -8.60 -7.73
CA ALA A 50 -4.23 -7.70 -6.77
C ALA A 50 -4.44 -6.22 -7.19
N LEU A 51 -4.72 -5.34 -6.23
CA LEU A 51 -4.82 -3.91 -6.48
C LEU A 51 -3.43 -3.28 -6.43
N SER A 52 -3.31 -2.04 -6.91
CA SER A 52 -2.03 -1.32 -6.83
C SER A 52 -1.55 -1.17 -5.39
N ILE A 53 -0.23 -1.23 -5.20
CA ILE A 53 0.40 -0.91 -3.92
C ILE A 53 0.19 0.59 -3.66
N GLN A 54 -0.34 0.93 -2.50
CA GLN A 54 -0.76 2.28 -2.16
C GLN A 54 -0.23 2.71 -0.81
N ALA A 55 0.04 4.01 -0.69
CA ALA A 55 0.26 4.70 0.57
C ALA A 55 -0.57 5.98 0.59
N HIS A 56 -1.12 6.33 1.75
CA HIS A 56 -1.88 7.56 1.93
C HIS A 56 -1.09 8.55 2.78
N PRO A 57 -0.99 9.83 2.33
CA PRO A 57 -0.27 10.84 3.09
C PRO A 57 -0.96 11.11 4.42
N CYS A 58 -0.17 11.53 5.42
CA CYS A 58 -0.72 12.13 6.62
C CYS A 58 -1.37 13.49 6.28
N LYS A 59 -2.18 14.03 7.21
CA LYS A 59 -2.99 15.23 6.98
C LYS A 59 -2.17 16.42 6.47
N LYS A 60 -1.03 16.69 7.14
CA LYS A 60 -0.12 17.78 6.76
C LYS A 60 0.41 17.62 5.33
N LEU A 61 0.87 16.41 4.99
CA LEU A 61 1.40 16.14 3.65
C LEU A 61 0.30 16.18 2.59
N ALA A 62 -0.92 15.75 2.90
CA ALA A 62 -2.06 15.84 1.99
C ALA A 62 -2.39 17.30 1.64
N GLU A 63 -2.35 18.22 2.62
CA GLU A 63 -2.55 19.65 2.40
C GLU A 63 -1.48 20.24 1.47
N GLU A 64 -0.21 19.92 1.71
CA GLU A 64 0.92 20.37 0.89
C GLU A 64 0.80 19.84 -0.56
N LEU A 65 0.48 18.56 -0.72
CA LEU A 65 0.35 17.91 -2.02
C LEU A 65 -0.86 18.39 -2.82
N HIS A 66 -2.00 18.62 -2.15
CA HIS A 66 -3.20 19.19 -2.77
C HIS A 66 -2.93 20.62 -3.26
N ALA A 67 -2.28 21.45 -2.46
CA ALA A 67 -1.93 22.82 -2.86
C ALA A 67 -0.96 22.86 -4.05
N ALA A 68 0.03 21.96 -4.08
CA ALA A 68 1.04 21.93 -5.13
C ALA A 68 0.57 21.23 -6.42
N GLN A 69 -0.27 20.20 -6.32
CA GLN A 69 -0.67 19.33 -7.43
C GLN A 69 -2.16 18.93 -7.33
N PRO A 70 -3.11 19.89 -7.42
CA PRO A 70 -4.54 19.65 -7.19
C PRO A 70 -5.16 18.67 -8.21
N ASP A 71 -4.59 18.54 -9.40
CA ASP A 71 -5.05 17.58 -10.40
C ASP A 71 -4.76 16.13 -10.01
N LYS A 72 -3.73 15.87 -9.20
CA LYS A 72 -3.36 14.52 -8.74
C LYS A 72 -3.92 14.24 -7.34
N TYR A 73 -3.84 15.21 -6.44
CA TYR A 73 -4.36 15.12 -5.08
C TYR A 73 -5.64 15.93 -5.02
N LYS A 74 -6.79 15.26 -5.15
CA LYS A 74 -8.08 15.92 -5.34
C LYS A 74 -8.60 16.67 -4.12
N ASP A 75 -8.09 16.36 -2.94
CA ASP A 75 -8.49 16.99 -1.70
C ASP A 75 -7.33 16.98 -0.67
N PRO A 76 -7.39 17.83 0.37
CA PRO A 76 -6.31 17.98 1.35
C PRO A 76 -6.44 17.02 2.56
N ASN A 77 -7.20 15.93 2.50
CA ASN A 77 -7.40 15.05 3.66
C ASN A 77 -6.45 13.85 3.68
N HIS A 78 -6.16 13.38 4.90
CA HIS A 78 -5.68 12.02 5.07
C HIS A 78 -6.78 11.02 4.68
N LYS A 79 -6.39 9.77 4.40
CA LYS A 79 -7.32 8.70 4.05
C LYS A 79 -7.06 7.47 4.92
N PRO A 80 -7.49 7.50 6.20
CA PRO A 80 -7.45 6.30 7.03
C PRO A 80 -8.43 5.28 6.47
N GLU A 81 -7.96 4.04 6.34
CA GLU A 81 -8.76 2.93 5.82
C GLU A 81 -8.82 1.81 6.85
N LEU A 82 -9.98 1.16 6.94
CA LEU A 82 -10.19 -0.02 7.76
C LEU A 82 -10.76 -1.11 6.86
N ILE A 83 -10.11 -2.28 6.87
CA ILE A 83 -10.51 -3.44 6.08
C ILE A 83 -11.15 -4.46 7.00
N CYS A 84 -12.34 -4.93 6.62
CA CYS A 84 -13.03 -6.04 7.26
C CYS A 84 -13.20 -7.18 6.25
N ALA A 85 -12.60 -8.34 6.53
CA ALA A 85 -12.66 -9.49 5.65
C ALA A 85 -14.03 -10.19 5.74
N LEU A 86 -14.81 -10.15 4.66
CA LEU A 86 -16.09 -10.87 4.54
C LEU A 86 -15.91 -12.31 4.05
N THR A 87 -14.78 -12.60 3.41
CA THR A 87 -14.34 -13.91 2.92
C THR A 87 -12.82 -14.01 3.17
N PRO A 88 -12.16 -15.17 2.97
CA PRO A 88 -10.70 -15.25 3.05
C PRO A 88 -10.05 -14.14 2.22
N PHE A 89 -9.14 -13.39 2.85
CA PHE A 89 -8.60 -12.15 2.31
C PHE A 89 -7.07 -12.13 2.49
N GLU A 90 -6.36 -11.78 1.42
CA GLU A 90 -4.92 -11.62 1.39
C GLU A 90 -4.58 -10.14 1.14
N ALA A 91 -3.62 -9.59 1.89
CA ALA A 91 -3.14 -8.22 1.69
C ALA A 91 -1.67 -8.08 2.04
N LEU A 92 -1.03 -7.11 1.38
CA LEU A 92 0.27 -6.57 1.78
C LEU A 92 0.02 -5.39 2.72
N CYS A 93 0.68 -5.37 3.87
CA CYS A 93 0.53 -4.31 4.86
C CYS A 93 1.86 -4.05 5.56
N CYS A 94 2.32 -2.80 5.49
CA CYS A 94 3.59 -2.34 6.06
C CYS A 94 4.83 -3.09 5.54
N PHE A 95 6.01 -2.66 6.00
CA PHE A 95 7.24 -3.39 5.74
C PHE A 95 7.36 -4.58 6.68
N ARG A 96 7.98 -5.66 6.19
CA ARG A 96 8.47 -6.74 7.06
C ARG A 96 9.59 -6.21 7.98
N PRO A 97 9.80 -6.82 9.15
CA PRO A 97 10.97 -6.53 9.98
C PRO A 97 12.27 -6.64 9.17
N LEU A 98 13.24 -5.74 9.41
CA LEU A 98 14.47 -5.69 8.62
C LEU A 98 15.23 -7.03 8.57
N LYS A 99 15.23 -7.79 9.68
CA LYS A 99 15.83 -9.13 9.75
C LYS A 99 15.22 -10.10 8.73
N ASP A 100 13.90 -10.03 8.52
CA ASP A 100 13.19 -10.92 7.60
C ASP A 100 13.46 -10.47 6.17
N ILE A 101 13.49 -9.15 5.92
CA ILE A 101 13.91 -8.58 4.62
C ILE A 101 15.30 -9.10 4.25
N ILE A 102 16.27 -9.10 5.17
CA ILE A 102 17.63 -9.63 4.91
C ILE A 102 17.58 -11.11 4.53
N VAL A 103 16.73 -11.92 5.17
CA VAL A 103 16.55 -13.34 4.81
C VAL A 103 16.06 -13.48 3.36
N TYR A 104 15.07 -12.67 2.96
CA TYR A 104 14.58 -12.66 1.58
C TYR A 104 15.64 -12.19 0.58
N LEU A 105 16.39 -11.13 0.90
CA LEU A 105 17.46 -10.62 0.03
C LEU A 105 18.58 -11.65 -0.17
N LYS A 106 18.90 -12.45 0.86
CA LYS A 106 19.84 -13.59 0.70
C LYS A 106 19.29 -14.69 -0.19
N ARG A 107 17.98 -14.97 -0.08
CA ARG A 107 17.31 -16.03 -0.83
C ARG A 107 17.06 -15.66 -2.29
N ILE A 108 16.85 -14.37 -2.56
CA ILE A 108 16.46 -13.83 -3.87
C ILE A 108 17.54 -12.85 -4.34
N PRO A 109 18.63 -13.34 -4.98
CA PRO A 109 19.72 -12.49 -5.47
C PRO A 109 19.26 -11.40 -6.45
N GLN A 110 18.22 -11.69 -7.24
CA GLN A 110 17.63 -10.75 -8.20
C GLN A 110 17.07 -9.50 -7.49
N LEU A 111 16.31 -9.72 -6.40
CA LEU A 111 15.79 -8.63 -5.58
C LEU A 111 16.94 -7.89 -4.88
N ALA A 112 17.93 -8.61 -4.35
CA ALA A 112 19.10 -8.00 -3.72
C ALA A 112 19.90 -7.09 -4.67
N ALA A 113 20.00 -7.48 -5.95
CA ALA A 113 20.62 -6.66 -6.99
C ALA A 113 19.78 -5.39 -7.27
N LEU A 114 18.46 -5.52 -7.46
CA LEU A 114 17.56 -4.39 -7.75
C LEU A 114 17.60 -3.31 -6.68
N VAL A 115 17.64 -3.69 -5.40
CA VAL A 115 17.63 -2.74 -4.28
C VAL A 115 19.02 -2.28 -3.85
N ALA A 116 20.07 -2.76 -4.53
CA ALA A 116 21.48 -2.59 -4.14
C ALA A 116 21.75 -2.97 -2.67
N ALA A 117 21.22 -4.13 -2.24
CA ALA A 117 21.20 -4.56 -0.85
C ALA A 117 22.58 -4.51 -0.17
N ASN A 118 23.63 -4.98 -0.86
CA ASN A 118 24.99 -4.99 -0.31
C ASN A 118 25.52 -3.58 -0.01
N THR A 119 25.17 -2.59 -0.83
CA THR A 119 25.56 -1.19 -0.62
C THR A 119 24.74 -0.56 0.50
N VAL A 120 23.43 -0.78 0.52
CA VAL A 120 22.52 -0.13 1.48
C VAL A 120 22.63 -0.73 2.88
N LEU A 121 22.75 -2.05 2.98
CA LEU A 121 22.75 -2.78 4.25
C LEU A 121 24.16 -3.08 4.73
N GLY A 122 25.16 -3.14 3.85
CA GLY A 122 26.57 -3.31 4.22
C GLY A 122 26.77 -4.50 5.15
N SER A 123 27.33 -4.22 6.34
CA SER A 123 27.57 -5.24 7.37
C SER A 123 26.29 -5.91 7.88
N TYR A 124 25.12 -5.25 7.82
CA TYR A 124 23.85 -5.85 8.26
C TYR A 124 23.47 -7.08 7.45
N MET A 125 23.94 -7.21 6.21
CA MET A 125 23.72 -8.44 5.42
C MET A 125 24.27 -9.68 6.15
N MET A 126 25.33 -9.56 6.94
CA MET A 126 25.96 -10.70 7.64
C MET A 126 25.91 -10.58 9.16
N ALA A 127 25.29 -9.53 9.68
CA ALA A 127 25.22 -9.26 11.11
C ALA A 127 24.22 -10.20 11.82
N PRO A 128 24.48 -10.55 13.10
CA PRO A 128 23.46 -11.16 13.95
C PRO A 128 22.31 -10.17 14.20
N GLN A 129 21.13 -10.67 14.56
CA GLN A 129 19.94 -9.85 14.80
C GLN A 129 20.18 -8.76 15.87
N SER A 130 21.03 -9.01 16.87
CA SER A 130 21.37 -8.06 17.92
C SER A 130 22.17 -6.84 17.44
N ALA A 131 22.79 -6.92 16.26
CA ALA A 131 23.55 -5.84 15.66
C ALA A 131 22.75 -5.07 14.58
N LEU A 132 21.48 -5.44 14.35
CA LEU A 132 20.60 -4.69 13.47
C LEU A 132 20.08 -3.43 14.17
N PRO A 133 19.72 -2.38 13.41
CA PRO A 133 19.02 -1.23 13.95
C PRO A 133 17.80 -1.63 14.77
N ALA A 134 17.50 -0.87 15.82
CA ALA A 134 16.25 -1.04 16.56
C ALA A 134 15.05 -0.82 15.63
N ALA A 135 13.97 -1.58 15.87
CA ALA A 135 12.73 -1.40 15.14
C ALA A 135 12.25 0.05 15.27
N ASP A 136 11.79 0.64 14.17
CA ASP A 136 11.32 2.03 14.10
C ASP A 136 12.39 3.07 14.49
N SER A 137 13.67 2.73 14.39
CA SER A 137 14.76 3.70 14.50
C SER A 137 14.95 4.46 13.19
N ASP A 138 15.55 5.65 13.26
CA ASP A 138 15.89 6.43 12.06
C ASP A 138 16.87 5.68 11.15
N ALA A 139 17.75 4.85 11.72
CA ALA A 139 18.64 3.99 10.97
C ALA A 139 17.87 2.92 10.17
N GLU A 140 16.89 2.24 10.77
CA GLU A 140 16.03 1.29 10.05
C GLU A 140 15.24 1.99 8.94
N ARG A 141 14.60 3.13 9.27
CA ARG A 141 13.83 3.93 8.30
C ARG A 141 14.69 4.37 7.13
N GLN A 142 15.92 4.80 7.38
CA GLN A 142 16.84 5.21 6.33
C GLN A 142 17.25 4.03 5.44
N SER A 143 17.53 2.86 6.01
CA SER A 143 17.81 1.65 5.22
C SER A 143 16.61 1.27 4.35
N LEU A 144 15.40 1.18 4.91
CA LEU A 144 14.19 0.84 4.16
C LEU A 144 13.92 1.86 3.06
N LYS A 145 14.04 3.16 3.36
CA LYS A 145 13.88 4.24 2.37
C LYS A 145 14.88 4.09 1.23
N SER A 146 16.15 3.82 1.51
CA SER A 146 17.18 3.64 0.48
C SER A 146 16.91 2.43 -0.41
N LEU A 147 16.51 1.28 0.18
CA LEU A 147 16.14 0.09 -0.59
C LEU A 147 14.98 0.38 -1.56
N MET A 148 13.92 1.02 -1.06
CA MET A 148 12.75 1.35 -1.88
C MET A 148 13.06 2.42 -2.93
N THR A 149 13.90 3.40 -2.60
CA THR A 149 14.35 4.42 -3.55
C THR A 149 15.09 3.77 -4.72
N ASN A 150 15.99 2.84 -4.42
CA ASN A 150 16.72 2.10 -5.46
C ASN A 150 15.79 1.26 -6.33
N LEU A 151 14.82 0.56 -5.72
CA LEU A 151 13.84 -0.25 -6.45
C LEU A 151 13.06 0.58 -7.48
N TYR A 152 12.48 1.71 -7.06
CA TYR A 152 11.67 2.56 -7.93
C TYR A 152 12.49 3.45 -8.88
N ALA A 153 13.80 3.59 -8.65
CA ALA A 153 14.72 4.27 -9.57
C ALA A 153 15.36 3.29 -10.58
N ALA A 154 15.19 1.98 -10.42
CA ALA A 154 15.77 0.99 -11.30
C ALA A 154 15.19 1.12 -12.73
N PRO A 155 16.03 1.04 -13.78
CA PRO A 155 15.53 1.05 -15.15
C PRO A 155 14.57 -0.11 -15.41
N GLU A 156 13.51 0.15 -16.17
CA GLU A 156 12.46 -0.84 -16.50
C GLU A 156 13.01 -2.14 -17.09
N ASP A 157 14.01 -2.04 -17.99
CA ASP A 157 14.69 -3.21 -18.56
C ASP A 157 15.41 -4.05 -17.49
N THR A 158 15.95 -3.39 -16.46
CA THR A 158 16.61 -4.08 -15.34
C THR A 158 15.57 -4.80 -14.49
N VAL A 159 14.47 -4.13 -14.15
CA VAL A 159 13.35 -4.73 -13.40
C VAL A 159 12.82 -5.95 -14.13
N THR A 160 12.50 -5.80 -15.42
CA THR A 160 12.02 -6.88 -16.30
C THR A 160 12.99 -8.07 -16.32
N LYS A 161 14.29 -7.79 -16.51
CA LYS A 161 15.33 -8.83 -16.54
C LYS A 161 15.37 -9.62 -15.23
N GLU A 162 15.39 -8.93 -14.09
CA GLU A 162 15.53 -9.55 -12.78
C GLU A 162 14.25 -10.31 -12.37
N LEU A 163 13.07 -9.80 -12.68
CA LEU A 163 11.79 -10.51 -12.46
C LEU A 163 11.71 -11.81 -13.26
N ARG A 164 12.05 -11.77 -14.56
CA ARG A 164 12.05 -12.96 -15.42
C ARG A 164 13.10 -13.99 -15.01
N LEU A 165 14.25 -13.54 -14.51
CA LEU A 165 15.26 -14.43 -13.92
C LEU A 165 14.73 -15.13 -12.67
N HIS A 166 14.03 -14.40 -11.80
CA HIS A 166 13.42 -14.98 -10.60
C HIS A 166 12.28 -15.95 -10.93
N LEU A 167 11.42 -15.61 -11.89
CA LEU A 167 10.37 -16.50 -12.36
C LEU A 167 10.92 -17.83 -12.86
N ARG A 168 11.92 -17.79 -13.75
CA ARG A 168 12.59 -19.01 -14.26
C ARG A 168 13.17 -19.85 -13.13
N HIS A 169 13.77 -19.21 -12.12
CA HIS A 169 14.28 -19.92 -10.95
C HIS A 169 13.21 -20.70 -10.20
N ILE A 170 12.04 -20.08 -10.00
CA ILE A 170 10.89 -20.73 -9.34
C ILE A 170 10.33 -21.85 -10.22
N GLU A 171 10.27 -21.65 -11.54
CA GLU A 171 9.80 -22.68 -12.48
C GLU A 171 10.73 -23.91 -12.51
N GLU A 172 12.04 -23.69 -12.45
CA GLU A 172 13.05 -24.77 -12.45
C GLU A 172 13.10 -25.54 -11.13
N LYS A 173 13.01 -24.84 -9.99
CA LYS A 173 13.17 -25.46 -8.66
C LYS A 173 11.85 -25.82 -7.99
N GLY A 174 10.74 -25.32 -8.51
CA GLY A 174 9.45 -25.32 -7.82
C GLY A 174 9.40 -24.27 -6.70
N ALA A 175 8.18 -23.82 -6.38
CA ALA A 175 7.93 -22.91 -5.26
C ALA A 175 8.38 -23.56 -3.94
N GLN A 176 9.22 -22.86 -3.17
CA GLN A 176 9.77 -23.35 -1.90
C GLN A 176 9.01 -22.79 -0.70
N CYS A 177 8.24 -21.71 -0.90
CA CYS A 177 7.46 -21.06 0.14
C CYS A 177 6.19 -20.39 -0.42
N ALA A 178 5.38 -19.85 0.49
CA ALA A 178 4.15 -19.14 0.13
C ALA A 178 4.42 -17.90 -0.74
N GLU A 179 5.51 -17.19 -0.48
CA GLU A 179 5.91 -16.00 -1.25
C GLU A 179 6.26 -16.32 -2.70
N ASP A 180 6.86 -17.47 -3.00
CA ASP A 180 7.15 -17.86 -4.39
C ASP A 180 5.84 -18.14 -5.15
N THR A 181 4.87 -18.76 -4.47
CA THR A 181 3.52 -19.01 -5.03
C THR A 181 2.78 -17.69 -5.26
N LEU A 182 2.89 -16.75 -4.30
CA LEU A 182 2.34 -15.40 -4.42
C LEU A 182 2.97 -14.65 -5.60
N PHE A 183 4.30 -14.64 -5.69
CA PHE A 183 5.05 -14.00 -6.78
C PHE A 183 4.58 -14.49 -8.15
N VAL A 184 4.55 -15.82 -8.36
CA VAL A 184 4.09 -16.39 -9.65
C VAL A 184 2.64 -15.99 -9.96
N ARG A 185 1.77 -15.94 -8.95
CA ARG A 185 0.37 -15.52 -9.12
C ARG A 185 0.25 -14.04 -9.48
N VAL A 186 1.00 -13.15 -8.82
CA VAL A 186 0.99 -11.70 -9.09
C VAL A 186 1.64 -11.39 -10.44
N TYR A 187 2.78 -12.00 -10.76
CA TYR A 187 3.44 -11.84 -12.06
C TYR A 187 2.54 -12.25 -13.23
N LYS A 188 1.71 -13.29 -13.08
CA LYS A 188 0.71 -13.66 -14.10
C LYS A 188 -0.38 -12.60 -14.30
N GLN A 189 -0.70 -11.83 -13.26
CA GLN A 189 -1.69 -10.75 -13.34
C GLN A 189 -1.06 -9.47 -13.91
N TYR A 190 0.20 -9.20 -13.55
CA TYR A 190 0.95 -7.99 -13.91
C TYR A 190 2.38 -8.33 -14.36
N PRO A 191 2.57 -8.87 -15.58
CA PRO A 191 3.89 -9.27 -16.05
C PRO A 191 4.85 -8.10 -16.08
N ASP A 192 6.07 -8.33 -15.58
CA ASP A 192 7.17 -7.36 -15.55
C ASP A 192 6.91 -6.08 -14.70
N ASP A 193 5.85 -6.06 -13.90
CA ASP A 193 5.54 -4.95 -13.00
C ASP A 193 6.44 -4.97 -11.75
N VAL A 194 7.00 -3.82 -11.38
CA VAL A 194 7.90 -3.64 -10.22
C VAL A 194 7.25 -4.00 -8.88
N GLY A 195 5.92 -4.06 -8.81
CA GLY A 195 5.16 -4.49 -7.63
C GLY A 195 5.12 -6.00 -7.39
N CYS A 196 5.64 -6.82 -8.32
CA CYS A 196 5.76 -8.28 -8.17
C CYS A 196 6.90 -8.67 -7.22
#